data_AF-A0A327JBD2-F1
#
_entry.id   AF-A0A327JBD2-F1
#
_cell.length_a   1.000
_cell.length_b   1.000
_cell.length_c   1.000
_cell.angle_alpha   90.00
_cell.angle_beta   90.00
_cell.angle_gamma   90.00
#
_symmetry.space_group_name_H-M   'P 1'
#
loop_
_entity.id
_entity.type
_entity.pdbx_description
1 polymer ?
#
loop_
_entity_poly.entity_id
_entity_poly.type
_entity_poly.pdbx_seq_one_letter_code
_entity_poly.pdbx_strand_id
1 'polypeptide(L)'
;MKNLKTQKKKTNIKSRFTIWPIIFVLVLYWGFSYISNLSNENLNRRNDVNYEKQLINKGYKYVDDLEYKREIVKTSHKYSLSKLNSIVGPQELAELIENYDDSYINYTSGEHNPNDNFHVEQKTLRANLNVHSQISNGYLSVSEILKQAVEYADIAASSHPDYPFIIAFTDINSVEQCKKVLDIVTKHPEKYKNLKIVLGIEIPTELQLQKAGKTKVSILALAINPFDKKYKEEFPKFGMFNSYEDKISDYDTISQLLNSTKHCLYGIARPLDDIEHVKISKYVYIDEILSYYTKHNKKNMNFVEAYYDPYIYSGSAYTVYLDREANYNEIYRIGSIKTYGESIFNPY
;
A
#
# COMPACT_ATOMS: atom_id res chain seq x y z
N MET A 1 -88.46 -23.39 -12.49
CA MET A 1 -87.78 -24.42 -13.32
C MET A 1 -86.30 -24.08 -13.41
N LYS A 2 -85.45 -24.83 -12.70
CA LYS A 2 -84.00 -24.68 -12.66
C LYS A 2 -83.40 -25.43 -13.86
N ASN A 3 -82.68 -24.74 -14.74
CA ASN A 3 -81.93 -25.38 -15.83
C ASN A 3 -80.44 -25.47 -15.46
N LEU A 4 -79.99 -26.71 -15.31
CA LEU A 4 -78.59 -27.13 -15.14
C LEU A 4 -77.77 -26.74 -16.38
N LYS A 5 -76.67 -26.00 -16.18
CA LYS A 5 -75.60 -25.88 -17.17
C LYS A 5 -74.44 -26.78 -16.76
N THR A 6 -74.22 -27.80 -17.59
CA THR A 6 -73.10 -28.73 -17.62
C THR A 6 -71.80 -28.00 -17.97
N GLN A 7 -70.77 -28.13 -17.13
CA GLN A 7 -69.40 -27.70 -17.43
C GLN A 7 -68.75 -28.67 -18.43
N LYS A 8 -68.41 -28.19 -19.63
CA LYS A 8 -67.43 -28.84 -20.52
C LYS A 8 -66.03 -28.30 -20.22
N LYS A 9 -65.16 -29.16 -19.68
CA LYS A 9 -63.71 -28.92 -19.59
C LYS A 9 -63.13 -28.92 -21.01
N LYS A 10 -62.72 -27.75 -21.51
CA LYS A 10 -61.83 -27.61 -22.67
C LYS A 10 -60.40 -27.40 -22.17
N THR A 11 -59.55 -28.39 -22.36
CA THR A 11 -58.09 -28.27 -22.25
C THR A 11 -57.61 -27.35 -23.38
N ASN A 12 -57.10 -26.17 -23.03
CA ASN A 12 -56.52 -25.24 -23.98
C ASN A 12 -55.00 -25.26 -23.81
N ILE A 13 -54.34 -26.06 -24.66
CA ILE A 13 -52.90 -26.07 -24.84
C ILE A 13 -52.55 -24.82 -25.65
N LYS A 14 -52.28 -23.69 -24.98
CA LYS A 14 -51.70 -22.50 -25.62
C LYS A 14 -50.75 -21.78 -24.67
N SER A 15 -49.47 -21.91 -24.99
CA SER A 15 -48.34 -20.98 -24.78
C SER A 15 -47.08 -21.71 -24.28
N ARG A 16 -46.40 -22.40 -25.19
CA ARG A 16 -45.03 -22.92 -24.97
C ARG A 16 -43.99 -22.25 -25.88
N PHE A 17 -44.29 -21.07 -26.41
CA PHE A 17 -43.42 -20.37 -27.35
C PHE A 17 -43.28 -18.89 -26.98
N THR A 18 -42.42 -18.58 -26.01
CA THR A 18 -41.88 -17.21 -25.79
C THR A 18 -40.64 -17.14 -24.88
N ILE A 19 -39.95 -18.26 -24.58
CA ILE A 19 -38.75 -18.22 -23.72
C ILE A 19 -37.44 -18.44 -24.53
N TRP A 20 -37.51 -19.15 -25.65
CA TRP A 20 -36.35 -19.48 -26.47
C TRP A 20 -35.62 -18.28 -27.13
N PRO A 21 -36.30 -17.24 -27.63
CA PRO A 21 -35.61 -16.09 -28.22
C PRO A 21 -34.78 -15.31 -27.20
N ILE A 22 -35.28 -15.21 -25.96
CA ILE A 22 -34.62 -14.47 -24.87
C ILE A 22 -33.38 -15.23 -24.39
N ILE A 23 -33.48 -16.55 -24.24
CA ILE A 23 -32.33 -17.39 -23.87
C ILE A 23 -31.24 -17.32 -24.96
N PHE A 24 -31.61 -17.33 -26.24
CA PHE A 24 -30.64 -17.28 -27.34
C PHE A 24 -29.89 -15.94 -27.40
N VAL A 25 -30.58 -14.81 -27.20
CA VAL A 25 -29.95 -13.48 -27.13
C VAL A 25 -29.03 -13.36 -25.91
N LEU A 26 -29.42 -13.90 -24.75
CA LEU A 26 -28.56 -13.91 -23.56
C LEU A 26 -27.31 -14.78 -23.76
N VAL A 27 -27.44 -15.97 -24.35
CA VAL A 27 -26.29 -16.84 -24.65
C VAL A 27 -25.34 -16.19 -25.65
N LEU A 28 -25.85 -15.51 -26.68
CA LEU A 28 -25.03 -14.76 -27.62
C LEU A 28 -24.35 -13.56 -26.95
N TYR A 29 -25.06 -12.78 -26.15
CA TYR A 29 -24.48 -11.63 -25.43
C TYR A 29 -23.37 -12.07 -24.46
N TRP A 30 -23.59 -13.14 -23.71
CA TRP A 30 -22.59 -13.73 -22.82
C TRP A 30 -21.41 -14.31 -23.60
N GLY A 31 -21.67 -15.00 -24.72
CA GLY A 31 -20.63 -15.54 -25.60
C GLY A 31 -19.76 -14.45 -26.23
N PHE A 32 -20.37 -13.37 -26.74
CA PHE A 32 -19.64 -12.22 -27.29
C PHE A 32 -18.83 -11.49 -26.22
N SER A 33 -19.41 -11.24 -25.04
CA SER A 33 -18.70 -10.62 -23.91
C SER A 33 -17.51 -11.47 -23.47
N TYR A 34 -17.68 -12.79 -23.38
CA TYR A 34 -16.63 -13.74 -23.04
C TYR A 34 -15.50 -13.75 -24.09
N ILE A 35 -15.84 -13.81 -25.38
CA ILE A 35 -14.87 -13.78 -26.47
C ILE A 35 -14.13 -12.43 -26.51
N SER A 36 -14.82 -11.30 -26.30
CA SER A 36 -14.16 -9.98 -26.26
C SER A 36 -13.20 -9.84 -25.07
N ASN A 37 -13.55 -10.41 -23.92
CA ASN A 37 -12.67 -10.42 -22.75
C ASN A 37 -11.43 -11.28 -23.01
N LEU A 38 -11.59 -12.48 -23.57
CA LEU A 38 -10.48 -13.35 -23.97
C LEU A 38 -9.57 -12.70 -25.04
N SER A 39 -10.14 -12.00 -26.02
CA SER A 39 -9.32 -11.31 -27.03
C SER A 39 -8.52 -10.16 -26.41
N ASN A 40 -9.12 -9.40 -25.49
CA ASN A 40 -8.44 -8.30 -24.79
C ASN A 40 -7.33 -8.82 -23.87
N GLU A 41 -7.57 -9.90 -23.12
CA GLU A 41 -6.54 -10.54 -22.30
C GLU A 41 -5.34 -11.02 -23.13
N ASN A 42 -5.60 -11.67 -24.27
CA ASN A 42 -4.54 -12.15 -25.16
C ASN A 42 -3.75 -11.00 -25.80
N LEU A 43 -4.41 -9.90 -26.16
CA LEU A 43 -3.76 -8.71 -26.69
C LEU A 43 -2.86 -8.05 -25.63
N ASN A 44 -3.38 -7.88 -24.41
CA ASN A 44 -2.62 -7.34 -23.28
C ASN A 44 -1.38 -8.18 -22.99
N ARG A 45 -1.51 -9.51 -22.93
CA ARG A 45 -0.36 -10.41 -22.74
C ARG A 45 0.72 -10.26 -23.80
N ARG A 46 0.34 -10.15 -25.08
CA ARG A 46 1.31 -9.95 -26.18
C ARG A 46 2.01 -8.59 -26.04
N ASN A 47 1.26 -7.55 -25.72
CA ASN A 47 1.82 -6.21 -25.51
C ASN A 47 2.77 -6.18 -24.31
N ASP A 48 2.43 -6.87 -23.22
CA ASP A 48 3.27 -6.96 -22.02
C ASP A 48 4.60 -7.66 -22.30
N VAL A 49 4.60 -8.78 -23.03
CA VAL A 49 5.84 -9.49 -23.42
C VAL A 49 6.72 -8.61 -24.30
N ASN A 50 6.14 -7.86 -25.23
CA ASN A 50 6.90 -6.93 -26.08
C ASN A 50 7.47 -5.76 -25.28
N TYR A 51 6.67 -5.18 -24.38
CA TYR A 51 7.07 -4.09 -23.51
C TYR A 51 8.23 -4.51 -22.59
N GLU A 52 8.12 -5.69 -21.99
CA GLU A 52 9.15 -6.26 -21.14
C GLU A 52 10.47 -6.48 -21.90
N LYS A 53 10.41 -7.08 -23.09
CA LYS A 53 11.61 -7.24 -23.94
C LYS A 53 12.24 -5.89 -24.26
N GLN A 54 11.44 -4.86 -24.50
CA GLN A 54 11.96 -3.50 -24.71
C GLN A 54 12.65 -2.96 -23.46
N LEU A 55 12.09 -3.16 -22.26
CA LEU A 55 12.71 -2.73 -21.01
C LEU A 55 14.05 -3.46 -20.77
N ILE A 56 14.06 -4.79 -20.90
CA ILE A 56 15.27 -5.60 -20.72
C ILE A 56 16.35 -5.19 -21.74
N ASN A 57 15.99 -5.04 -23.02
CA ASN A 57 16.93 -4.62 -24.06
C ASN A 57 17.48 -3.20 -23.85
N LYS A 58 16.74 -2.35 -23.12
CA LYS A 58 17.18 -1.01 -22.71
C LYS A 58 17.98 -1.01 -21.40
N GLY A 59 18.27 -2.19 -20.83
CA GLY A 59 19.02 -2.32 -19.58
C GLY A 59 18.21 -1.89 -18.35
N TYR A 60 16.91 -2.17 -18.32
CA TYR A 60 16.08 -1.89 -17.14
C TYR A 60 16.69 -2.48 -15.87
N LYS A 61 16.94 -1.60 -14.89
CA LYS A 61 17.72 -1.88 -13.69
C LYS A 61 17.03 -2.83 -12.71
N TYR A 62 15.70 -2.75 -12.60
CA TYR A 62 14.92 -3.38 -11.52
C TYR A 62 14.22 -4.66 -11.97
N VAL A 63 14.98 -5.72 -12.25
CA VAL A 63 14.42 -6.96 -12.82
C VAL A 63 13.38 -7.60 -11.89
N ASP A 64 13.59 -7.55 -10.57
CA ASP A 64 12.66 -8.13 -9.58
C ASP A 64 11.34 -7.37 -9.53
N ASP A 65 11.38 -6.06 -9.77
CA ASP A 65 10.17 -5.22 -9.83
C ASP A 65 9.29 -5.56 -11.04
N LEU A 66 9.88 -6.03 -12.15
CA LEU A 66 9.09 -6.55 -13.27
C LEU A 66 8.31 -7.79 -12.85
N GLU A 67 8.93 -8.68 -12.08
CA GLU A 67 8.25 -9.86 -11.58
C GLU A 67 7.12 -9.50 -10.61
N TYR A 68 7.37 -8.59 -9.67
CA TYR A 68 6.35 -8.05 -8.79
C TYR A 68 5.14 -7.48 -9.56
N LYS A 69 5.40 -6.65 -10.59
CA LYS A 69 4.33 -6.08 -11.43
C LYS A 69 3.60 -7.13 -12.26
N ARG A 70 4.30 -8.16 -12.77
CA ARG A 70 3.68 -9.31 -13.45
C ARG A 70 2.73 -10.06 -12.51
N GLU A 71 3.11 -10.23 -11.25
CA GLU A 71 2.24 -10.88 -10.26
C GLU A 71 0.97 -10.07 -10.04
N ILE A 72 1.06 -8.74 -9.88
CA ILE A 72 -0.13 -7.87 -9.78
C ILE A 72 -1.05 -8.04 -10.99
N VAL A 73 -0.49 -7.95 -12.21
CA VAL A 73 -1.25 -8.13 -13.47
C VAL A 73 -1.92 -9.51 -13.52
N LYS A 74 -1.17 -10.56 -13.16
CA LYS A 74 -1.64 -11.95 -13.16
C LYS A 74 -2.76 -12.17 -12.15
N THR A 75 -2.64 -11.64 -10.93
CA THR A 75 -3.63 -11.85 -9.86
C THR A 75 -4.85 -10.96 -9.99
N SER A 76 -4.72 -9.78 -10.60
CA SER A 76 -5.86 -8.86 -10.80
C SER A 76 -6.69 -9.17 -12.05
N HIS A 77 -6.07 -9.76 -13.08
CA HIS A 77 -6.64 -9.96 -14.42
C HIS A 77 -7.15 -8.67 -15.10
N LYS A 78 -6.77 -7.49 -14.61
CA LYS A 78 -7.35 -6.20 -15.01
C LYS A 78 -6.38 -5.25 -15.70
N TYR A 79 -5.09 -5.35 -15.37
CA TYR A 79 -4.09 -4.34 -15.76
C TYR A 79 -3.13 -4.88 -16.83
N SER A 80 -2.34 -3.99 -17.40
CA SER A 80 -1.19 -4.32 -18.25
C SER A 80 0.09 -3.80 -17.61
N LEU A 81 1.21 -4.46 -17.87
CA LEU A 81 2.51 -4.15 -17.28
C LEU A 81 2.94 -2.71 -17.60
N SER A 82 2.70 -2.25 -18.83
CA SER A 82 3.05 -0.91 -19.30
C SER A 82 2.34 0.24 -18.56
N LYS A 83 1.26 -0.07 -17.82
CA LYS A 83 0.47 0.90 -17.07
C LYS A 83 0.89 1.01 -15.60
N LEU A 84 1.88 0.22 -15.18
CA LEU A 84 2.37 0.15 -13.80
C LEU A 84 3.72 0.84 -13.62
N ASN A 85 4.07 1.79 -14.49
CA ASN A 85 5.39 2.44 -14.49
C ASN A 85 5.67 3.28 -13.24
N SER A 86 4.64 3.94 -12.68
CA SER A 86 4.74 4.71 -11.44
C SER A 86 4.66 3.84 -10.18
N ILE A 87 4.26 2.58 -10.31
CA ILE A 87 4.21 1.65 -9.17
C ILE A 87 5.63 1.14 -8.89
N VAL A 88 6.08 1.31 -7.66
CA VAL A 88 7.42 0.92 -7.20
C VAL A 88 7.36 -0.49 -6.63
N GLY A 89 8.31 -1.35 -7.02
CA GLY A 89 8.49 -2.67 -6.41
C GLY A 89 9.58 -2.68 -5.34
N PRO A 90 9.85 -3.84 -4.72
CA PRO A 90 10.78 -3.93 -3.60
C PRO A 90 12.21 -3.49 -3.93
N GLN A 91 12.71 -3.75 -5.14
CA GLN A 91 14.09 -3.45 -5.50
C GLN A 91 14.31 -1.95 -5.72
N GLU A 92 13.43 -1.30 -6.48
CA GLU A 92 13.48 0.16 -6.66
C GLU A 92 13.22 0.89 -5.34
N LEU A 93 12.31 0.38 -4.49
CA LEU A 93 12.04 0.98 -3.18
C LEU A 93 13.25 0.91 -2.25
N ALA A 94 13.97 -0.21 -2.21
CA ALA A 94 15.16 -0.35 -1.37
C ALA A 94 16.22 0.69 -1.75
N GLU A 95 16.50 0.85 -3.04
CA GLU A 95 17.44 1.87 -3.53
C GLU A 95 16.97 3.30 -3.21
N LEU A 96 15.66 3.59 -3.35
CA LEU A 96 15.12 4.90 -3.01
C LEU A 96 15.27 5.21 -1.52
N ILE A 97 15.02 4.24 -0.64
CA ILE A 97 15.23 4.43 0.80
C ILE A 97 16.71 4.61 1.10
N GLU A 98 17.60 3.79 0.54
CA GLU A 98 19.05 3.94 0.68
C GLU A 98 19.53 5.35 0.33
N ASN A 99 19.00 5.90 -0.77
CA ASN A 99 19.34 7.24 -1.22
C ASN A 99 18.81 8.36 -0.31
N TYR A 100 17.76 8.10 0.49
CA TYR A 100 17.02 9.12 1.26
C TYR A 100 17.30 9.04 2.77
N ASP A 101 17.89 7.92 3.22
CA ASP A 101 18.23 7.58 4.61
C ASP A 101 19.23 8.54 5.27
N ASP A 102 19.93 9.37 4.50
CA ASP A 102 20.94 10.28 5.00
C ASP A 102 20.37 11.54 5.69
N SER A 103 19.08 11.84 5.51
CA SER A 103 18.49 13.08 6.00
C SER A 103 16.99 13.02 6.24
N TYR A 104 16.56 13.49 7.41
CA TYR A 104 15.15 13.65 7.75
C TYR A 104 14.41 14.64 6.84
N ILE A 105 15.12 15.59 6.21
CA ILE A 105 14.55 16.60 5.29
C ILE A 105 13.81 15.93 4.12
N ASN A 106 14.25 14.73 3.73
CA ASN A 106 13.59 13.96 2.68
C ASN A 106 12.18 13.49 3.07
N TYR A 107 11.82 13.54 4.36
CA TYR A 107 10.59 12.94 4.89
C TYR A 107 9.65 13.92 5.61
N THR A 108 10.08 15.16 5.84
CA THR A 108 9.31 16.16 6.57
C THR A 108 8.87 17.32 5.68
N SER A 109 7.70 17.89 5.96
CA SER A 109 7.18 19.06 5.23
C SER A 109 7.77 20.39 5.71
N GLY A 110 8.21 20.45 6.97
CA GLY A 110 8.55 21.70 7.64
C GLY A 110 9.92 21.74 8.34
N GLU A 111 10.35 22.95 8.72
CA GLU A 111 11.66 23.17 9.34
C GLU A 111 11.57 23.25 10.86
N HIS A 112 10.50 23.84 11.39
CA HIS A 112 10.37 24.16 12.81
C HIS A 112 9.13 23.57 13.46
N ASN A 113 8.06 23.36 12.69
CA ASN A 113 6.84 22.75 13.18
C ASN A 113 6.13 21.96 12.07
N PRO A 114 5.32 20.94 12.42
CA PRO A 114 4.71 20.02 11.45
C PRO A 114 3.61 20.65 10.57
N ASN A 115 3.29 21.93 10.77
CA ASN A 115 2.29 22.64 9.97
C ASN A 115 2.93 23.70 9.07
N ASP A 116 4.25 23.89 9.12
CA ASP A 116 4.95 24.71 8.14
C ASP A 116 5.32 23.86 6.90
N ASN A 117 5.36 24.50 5.75
CA ASN A 117 5.56 23.85 4.45
C ASN A 117 6.95 24.15 3.89
N PHE A 118 7.94 24.45 4.74
CA PHE A 118 9.25 24.93 4.29
C PHE A 118 9.90 23.98 3.25
N HIS A 119 9.98 22.68 3.54
CA HIS A 119 10.58 21.69 2.63
C HIS A 119 9.69 21.36 1.43
N VAL A 120 8.38 21.65 1.50
CA VAL A 120 7.49 21.62 0.34
C VAL A 120 7.83 22.78 -0.59
N GLU A 121 7.93 24.00 -0.07
CA GLU A 121 8.24 25.22 -0.82
C GLU A 121 9.66 25.19 -1.42
N GLN A 122 10.64 24.71 -0.65
CA GLN A 122 12.01 24.47 -1.11
C GLN A 122 12.13 23.26 -2.04
N LYS A 123 11.05 22.50 -2.21
CA LYS A 123 11.01 21.28 -3.03
C LYS A 123 12.10 20.31 -2.59
N THR A 124 12.29 20.11 -1.30
CA THR A 124 13.28 19.18 -0.71
C THR A 124 12.63 17.97 -0.04
N LEU A 125 11.33 18.00 0.24
CA LEU A 125 10.58 16.80 0.64
C LEU A 125 10.57 15.78 -0.51
N ARG A 126 10.86 14.50 -0.20
CA ARG A 126 11.05 13.45 -1.21
C ARG A 126 10.26 12.20 -0.95
N ALA A 127 9.80 11.98 0.26
CA ALA A 127 9.10 10.77 0.62
C ALA A 127 8.04 11.04 1.68
N ASN A 128 6.85 10.49 1.48
CA ASN A 128 5.88 10.32 2.55
C ASN A 128 5.43 8.86 2.53
N LEU A 129 6.06 8.03 3.38
CA LEU A 129 5.90 6.57 3.35
C LEU A 129 4.84 6.04 4.32
N ASN A 130 4.09 6.92 4.98
CA ASN A 130 2.94 6.52 5.80
C ASN A 130 1.77 7.50 5.58
N VAL A 131 0.83 7.12 4.71
CA VAL A 131 -0.32 7.96 4.34
C VAL A 131 -1.59 7.13 4.44
N HIS A 132 -2.55 7.65 5.19
CA HIS A 132 -3.86 7.03 5.38
C HIS A 132 -4.92 7.75 4.57
N SER A 133 -5.84 6.99 3.98
CA SER A 133 -7.01 7.53 3.29
C SER A 133 -8.28 7.34 4.13
N GLN A 134 -9.41 7.80 3.59
CA GLN A 134 -10.75 7.52 4.12
C GLN A 134 -11.12 6.02 4.23
N ILE A 135 -10.28 5.11 3.70
CA ILE A 135 -10.53 3.67 3.82
C ILE A 135 -10.24 3.17 5.23
N SER A 136 -9.22 3.68 5.92
CA SER A 136 -9.06 3.48 7.35
C SER A 136 -9.58 4.67 8.15
N ASN A 137 -8.77 5.73 8.26
CA ASN A 137 -8.99 6.81 9.22
C ASN A 137 -8.36 8.14 8.80
N GLY A 138 -7.90 8.27 7.55
CA GLY A 138 -7.51 9.55 6.98
C GLY A 138 -8.71 10.34 6.46
N TYR A 139 -8.51 11.64 6.27
CA TYR A 139 -9.56 12.55 5.80
C TYR A 139 -9.67 12.57 4.28
N LEU A 140 -8.56 12.43 3.56
CA LEU A 140 -8.53 12.47 2.10
C LEU A 140 -8.92 11.14 1.47
N SER A 141 -9.64 11.22 0.36
CA SER A 141 -9.82 10.08 -0.55
C SER A 141 -8.51 9.75 -1.28
N VAL A 142 -8.39 8.51 -1.78
CA VAL A 142 -7.25 8.09 -2.60
C VAL A 142 -7.02 9.02 -3.80
N SER A 143 -8.11 9.52 -4.43
CA SER A 143 -8.01 10.44 -5.57
C SER A 143 -7.42 11.79 -5.19
N GLU A 144 -7.76 12.32 -4.01
CA GLU A 144 -7.25 13.60 -3.53
C GLU A 144 -5.79 13.50 -3.13
N ILE A 145 -5.40 12.42 -2.44
CA ILE A 145 -3.99 12.12 -2.13
C ILE A 145 -3.16 12.06 -3.43
N LEU A 146 -3.62 11.28 -4.43
CA LEU A 146 -2.94 11.17 -5.72
C LEU A 146 -2.87 12.50 -6.47
N LYS A 147 -3.87 13.38 -6.32
CA LYS A 147 -3.88 14.71 -6.94
C LYS A 147 -2.81 15.59 -6.30
N GLN A 148 -2.76 15.68 -4.98
CA GLN A 148 -1.75 16.49 -4.29
C GLN A 148 -0.33 15.96 -4.56
N ALA A 149 -0.16 14.63 -4.54
CA ALA A 149 1.13 13.98 -4.76
C ALA A 149 1.67 14.21 -6.17
N VAL A 150 0.82 14.14 -7.20
CA VAL A 150 1.29 14.35 -8.58
C VAL A 150 1.62 15.82 -8.85
N GLU A 151 0.81 16.75 -8.34
CA GLU A 151 1.07 18.19 -8.47
C GLU A 151 2.42 18.55 -7.86
N TYR A 152 2.73 18.01 -6.68
CA TYR A 152 4.03 18.21 -6.05
C TYR A 152 5.17 17.50 -6.79
N ALA A 153 4.99 16.24 -7.19
CA ALA A 153 6.01 15.47 -7.89
C ALA A 153 6.44 16.14 -9.21
N ASP A 154 5.51 16.72 -9.96
CA ASP A 154 5.81 17.46 -11.20
C ASP A 154 6.67 18.70 -10.94
N ILE A 155 6.38 19.43 -9.85
CA ILE A 155 7.14 20.61 -9.43
C ILE A 155 8.53 20.19 -8.94
N ALA A 156 8.62 19.16 -8.10
CA ALA A 156 9.87 18.67 -7.53
C ALA A 156 10.80 18.11 -8.60
N ALA A 157 10.28 17.30 -9.54
CA ALA A 157 11.05 16.72 -10.64
C ALA A 157 11.66 17.79 -11.58
N SER A 158 10.99 18.94 -11.72
CA SER A 158 11.52 20.06 -12.51
C SER A 158 12.75 20.71 -11.87
N SER A 159 12.92 20.58 -10.55
CA SER A 159 14.08 21.10 -9.81
C SER A 159 15.13 20.02 -9.52
N HIS A 160 14.71 18.77 -9.36
CA HIS A 160 15.56 17.64 -8.98
C HIS A 160 15.13 16.36 -9.73
N PRO A 161 15.45 16.25 -11.04
CA PRO A 161 14.90 15.19 -11.90
C PRO A 161 15.35 13.77 -11.53
N ASP A 162 16.52 13.63 -10.91
CA ASP A 162 17.08 12.33 -10.50
C ASP A 162 16.61 11.89 -9.10
N TYR A 163 15.79 12.70 -8.43
CA TYR A 163 15.39 12.49 -7.03
C TYR A 163 13.86 12.60 -6.91
N PRO A 164 13.12 11.53 -7.28
CA PRO A 164 11.67 11.58 -7.43
C PRO A 164 10.93 11.66 -6.10
N PHE A 165 9.76 12.30 -6.08
CA PHE A 165 8.88 12.21 -4.93
C PHE A 165 8.22 10.83 -4.86
N ILE A 166 8.27 10.19 -3.69
CA ILE A 166 7.68 8.87 -3.40
C ILE A 166 6.56 9.00 -2.37
N ILE A 167 5.46 8.28 -2.58
CA ILE A 167 4.34 8.22 -1.64
C ILE A 167 3.89 6.79 -1.43
N ALA A 168 3.65 6.40 -0.19
CA ALA A 168 3.10 5.08 0.15
C ALA A 168 1.69 5.18 0.71
N PHE A 169 0.78 4.34 0.22
CA PHE A 169 -0.58 4.23 0.74
C PHE A 169 -0.66 3.10 1.76
N THR A 170 -0.90 3.41 3.02
CA THR A 170 -0.67 2.50 4.16
C THR A 170 -1.84 2.48 5.13
N ASP A 171 -3.07 2.57 4.62
CA ASP A 171 -4.29 2.41 5.42
C ASP A 171 -4.23 1.19 6.35
N ILE A 172 -4.79 1.36 7.55
CA ILE A 172 -4.65 0.41 8.64
C ILE A 172 -5.44 -0.87 8.34
N ASN A 173 -4.78 -2.03 8.39
CA ASN A 173 -5.38 -3.36 8.18
C ASN A 173 -6.16 -3.50 6.85
N SER A 174 -5.87 -2.66 5.86
CA SER A 174 -6.59 -2.66 4.57
C SER A 174 -5.63 -2.53 3.40
N VAL A 175 -5.98 -3.19 2.30
CA VAL A 175 -5.30 -3.07 1.00
C VAL A 175 -6.23 -2.49 -0.08
N GLU A 176 -7.44 -2.08 0.29
CA GLU A 176 -8.43 -1.56 -0.65
C GLU A 176 -7.99 -0.24 -1.29
N GLN A 177 -7.22 0.56 -0.56
CA GLN A 177 -6.61 1.80 -1.05
C GLN A 177 -5.65 1.49 -2.18
N CYS A 178 -4.85 0.43 -2.05
CA CYS A 178 -3.89 0.00 -3.06
C CYS A 178 -4.60 -0.43 -4.34
N LYS A 179 -5.74 -1.13 -4.22
CA LYS A 179 -6.57 -1.50 -5.37
C LYS A 179 -7.16 -0.27 -6.06
N LYS A 180 -7.66 0.72 -5.30
CA LYS A 180 -8.15 2.00 -5.84
C LYS A 180 -7.05 2.81 -6.53
N VAL A 181 -5.84 2.86 -5.95
CA VAL A 181 -4.66 3.48 -6.56
C VAL A 181 -4.40 2.87 -7.94
N LEU A 182 -4.33 1.54 -8.03
CA LEU A 182 -4.12 0.85 -9.30
C LEU A 182 -5.24 1.15 -10.31
N ASP A 183 -6.50 1.19 -9.87
CA ASP A 183 -7.64 1.53 -10.72
C ASP A 183 -7.60 2.94 -11.28
N ILE A 184 -7.06 3.90 -10.53
CA ILE A 184 -6.94 5.30 -10.96
C ILE A 184 -5.72 5.46 -11.87
N VAL A 185 -4.56 5.00 -11.41
CA VAL A 185 -3.27 5.18 -12.09
C VAL A 185 -3.25 4.50 -13.45
N THR A 186 -3.78 3.28 -13.57
CA THR A 186 -3.75 2.52 -14.83
C THR A 186 -4.70 3.06 -15.91
N LYS A 187 -5.63 3.97 -15.56
CA LYS A 187 -6.47 4.68 -16.53
C LYS A 187 -5.71 5.79 -17.24
N HIS A 188 -4.81 6.48 -16.53
CA HIS A 188 -4.04 7.62 -17.01
C HIS A 188 -2.57 7.55 -16.53
N PRO A 189 -1.81 6.50 -16.90
CA PRO A 189 -0.47 6.26 -16.35
C PRO A 189 0.51 7.40 -16.65
N GLU A 190 0.35 8.09 -17.77
CA GLU A 190 1.15 9.23 -18.21
C GLU A 190 1.08 10.42 -17.24
N LYS A 191 -0.05 10.58 -16.54
CA LYS A 191 -0.23 11.62 -15.52
C LYS A 191 0.73 11.43 -14.36
N TYR A 192 1.09 10.18 -14.03
CA TYR A 192 1.87 9.84 -12.84
C TYR A 192 3.36 9.59 -13.15
N LYS A 193 3.86 10.01 -14.32
CA LYS A 193 5.23 9.70 -14.78
C LYS A 193 6.35 10.18 -13.84
N ASN A 194 6.11 11.27 -13.10
CA ASN A 194 7.08 11.87 -12.18
C ASN A 194 6.85 11.44 -10.72
N LEU A 195 5.75 10.75 -10.44
CA LEU A 195 5.39 10.27 -9.11
C LEU A 195 5.74 8.79 -8.96
N LYS A 196 6.38 8.44 -7.85
CA LYS A 196 6.64 7.06 -7.46
C LYS A 196 5.65 6.66 -6.38
N ILE A 197 4.92 5.57 -6.60
CA ILE A 197 3.80 5.14 -5.78
C ILE A 197 4.11 3.76 -5.21
N VAL A 198 4.09 3.66 -3.89
CA VAL A 198 4.29 2.44 -3.14
C VAL A 198 2.94 1.93 -2.63
N LEU A 199 2.64 0.67 -2.92
CA LEU A 199 1.48 -0.02 -2.36
C LEU A 199 1.89 -0.59 -1.00
N GLY A 200 1.15 -0.26 0.06
CA GLY A 200 1.48 -0.71 1.40
C GLY A 200 0.28 -0.92 2.31
N ILE A 201 0.58 -1.21 3.57
CA ILE A 201 -0.39 -1.42 4.64
C ILE A 201 0.31 -1.16 5.99
N GLU A 202 -0.38 -0.48 6.89
CA GLU A 202 0.02 -0.41 8.30
C GLU A 202 -0.75 -1.48 9.09
N ILE A 203 -0.04 -2.23 9.93
CA ILE A 203 -0.59 -3.34 10.72
C ILE A 203 -0.27 -3.08 12.19
N PRO A 204 -1.25 -2.72 13.02
CA PRO A 204 -1.06 -2.62 14.46
C PRO A 204 -0.77 -4.00 15.03
N THR A 205 0.31 -4.11 15.77
CA THR A 205 0.76 -5.36 16.39
C THR A 205 1.12 -5.16 17.85
N GLU A 206 1.29 -6.29 18.52
CA GLU A 206 1.76 -6.35 19.87
C GLU A 206 3.00 -7.22 19.93
N LEU A 207 3.94 -6.77 20.74
CA LEU A 207 5.26 -7.33 20.87
C LEU A 207 5.53 -7.68 22.34
N GLN A 208 6.04 -8.88 22.59
CA GLN A 208 6.49 -9.29 23.92
C GLN A 208 8.01 -9.12 24.04
N LEU A 209 8.41 -8.01 24.64
CA LEU A 209 9.80 -7.72 24.99
C LEU A 209 10.18 -8.39 26.33
N GLN A 210 11.47 -8.70 26.50
CA GLN A 210 11.98 -9.38 27.70
C GLN A 210 11.96 -8.45 28.92
N LYS A 211 12.39 -7.19 28.76
CA LYS A 211 12.49 -6.21 29.85
C LYS A 211 11.30 -5.26 29.86
N ALA A 212 10.91 -4.73 28.70
CA ALA A 212 9.78 -3.79 28.63
C ALA A 212 8.42 -4.46 28.85
N GLY A 213 8.33 -5.77 28.65
CA GLY A 213 7.08 -6.51 28.67
C GLY A 213 6.31 -6.36 27.37
N LYS A 214 4.99 -6.43 27.47
CA LYS A 214 4.06 -6.32 26.34
C LYS A 214 3.91 -4.87 25.90
N THR A 215 4.20 -4.57 24.64
CA THR A 215 4.16 -3.22 24.05
C THR A 215 3.48 -3.23 22.69
N LYS A 216 2.93 -2.09 22.28
CA LYS A 216 2.27 -1.95 20.97
C LYS A 216 3.20 -1.29 19.97
N VAL A 217 3.27 -1.88 18.79
CA VAL A 217 4.06 -1.36 17.66
C VAL A 217 3.28 -1.57 16.38
N SER A 218 3.46 -0.70 15.40
CA SER A 218 2.91 -0.92 14.06
C SER A 218 3.97 -1.49 13.14
N ILE A 219 3.59 -2.43 12.27
CA ILE A 219 4.41 -2.85 11.13
C ILE A 219 3.96 -2.06 9.90
N LEU A 220 4.92 -1.46 9.21
CA LEU A 220 4.71 -0.90 7.88
C LEU A 220 5.17 -1.92 6.85
N ALA A 221 4.26 -2.45 6.05
CA ALA A 221 4.60 -3.35 4.94
C ALA A 221 4.42 -2.61 3.61
N LEU A 222 5.48 -2.56 2.81
CA LEU A 222 5.62 -1.76 1.61
C LEU A 222 5.93 -2.65 0.39
N ALA A 223 5.59 -2.15 -0.80
CA ALA A 223 5.69 -2.87 -2.08
C ALA A 223 4.92 -4.22 -2.07
N ILE A 224 3.71 -4.21 -1.50
CA ILE A 224 2.86 -5.39 -1.39
C ILE A 224 2.04 -5.62 -2.66
N ASN A 225 1.71 -6.89 -2.98
CA ASN A 225 0.68 -7.19 -3.97
C ASN A 225 -0.70 -7.20 -3.27
N PRO A 226 -1.58 -6.21 -3.50
CA PRO A 226 -2.87 -6.12 -2.80
C PRO A 226 -3.89 -7.20 -3.22
N PHE A 227 -3.56 -8.04 -4.20
CA PHE A 227 -4.36 -9.17 -4.65
C PHE A 227 -3.81 -10.53 -4.20
N ASP A 228 -2.71 -10.56 -3.44
CA ASP A 228 -2.24 -11.81 -2.84
C ASP A 228 -3.32 -12.33 -1.89
N LYS A 229 -3.65 -13.62 -2.03
CA LYS A 229 -4.67 -14.29 -1.24
C LYS A 229 -4.36 -14.24 0.25
N LYS A 230 -3.08 -14.20 0.63
CA LYS A 230 -2.65 -14.06 2.02
C LYS A 230 -3.26 -12.83 2.70
N TYR A 231 -3.32 -11.70 2.01
CA TYR A 231 -3.95 -10.49 2.57
C TYR A 231 -5.46 -10.68 2.74
N LYS A 232 -6.13 -11.34 1.78
CA LYS A 232 -7.58 -11.59 1.87
C LYS A 232 -7.95 -12.64 2.92
N GLU A 233 -7.12 -13.65 3.11
CA GLU A 233 -7.42 -14.80 3.98
C GLU A 233 -6.98 -14.55 5.42
N GLU A 234 -5.86 -13.85 5.63
CA GLU A 234 -5.29 -13.66 6.97
C GLU A 234 -5.69 -12.31 7.59
N PHE A 235 -5.74 -11.21 6.84
CA PHE A 235 -5.94 -9.87 7.43
C PHE A 235 -7.33 -9.62 8.00
N PRO A 236 -8.43 -10.15 7.42
CA PRO A 236 -9.73 -10.07 8.06
C PRO A 236 -9.80 -10.78 9.42
N LYS A 237 -8.86 -11.70 9.73
CA LYS A 237 -8.77 -12.35 11.04
C LYS A 237 -8.14 -11.44 12.11
N PHE A 238 -7.52 -10.34 11.70
CA PHE A 238 -6.77 -9.41 12.55
C PHE A 238 -7.55 -8.15 12.95
N GLY A 239 -8.88 -8.18 12.77
CA GLY A 239 -9.80 -7.12 13.19
C GLY A 239 -9.89 -5.96 12.20
N MET A 240 -11.07 -5.80 11.59
CA MET A 240 -11.50 -4.49 11.11
C MET A 240 -12.06 -3.73 12.31
N PHE A 241 -11.72 -2.45 12.47
CA PHE A 241 -12.06 -1.52 13.57
C PHE A 241 -13.56 -1.31 13.88
N ASN A 242 -14.35 -2.38 13.99
CA ASN A 242 -15.78 -2.30 14.27
C ASN A 242 -16.17 -2.86 15.65
N SER A 243 -15.24 -3.38 16.46
CA SER A 243 -15.50 -3.61 17.88
C SER A 243 -14.30 -3.26 18.78
N TYR A 244 -14.58 -2.51 19.84
CA TYR A 244 -13.63 -1.92 20.80
C TYR A 244 -12.78 -2.93 21.63
N GLU A 245 -12.83 -4.23 21.31
CA GLU A 245 -12.10 -5.30 22.00
C GLU A 245 -11.21 -6.14 21.03
N ASP A 246 -11.03 -5.69 19.79
CA ASP A 246 -10.47 -6.52 18.73
C ASP A 246 -8.97 -6.85 18.92
N LYS A 247 -8.65 -8.13 18.72
CA LYS A 247 -7.33 -8.75 18.89
C LYS A 247 -6.27 -8.01 18.07
N ILE A 248 -5.43 -7.22 18.74
CA ILE A 248 -4.16 -6.78 18.17
C ILE A 248 -3.37 -8.03 17.78
N SER A 249 -2.80 -8.02 16.58
CA SER A 249 -2.06 -9.17 16.07
C SER A 249 -0.73 -9.31 16.78
N ASP A 250 -0.35 -10.55 17.06
CA ASP A 250 0.99 -10.87 17.53
C ASP A 250 2.04 -10.54 16.44
N TYR A 251 3.10 -9.82 16.82
CA TYR A 251 4.15 -9.37 15.91
C TYR A 251 4.80 -10.53 15.15
N ASP A 252 5.12 -11.63 15.84
CA ASP A 252 5.82 -12.77 15.23
C ASP A 252 4.96 -13.44 14.16
N THR A 253 3.67 -13.56 14.41
CA THR A 253 2.70 -14.09 13.44
C THR A 253 2.68 -13.26 12.16
N ILE A 254 2.61 -11.92 12.28
CA ILE A 254 2.61 -11.02 11.12
C ILE A 254 3.98 -11.02 10.44
N SER A 255 5.08 -10.99 11.19
CA SER A 255 6.44 -11.06 10.64
C SER A 255 6.66 -12.35 9.85
N GLN A 256 6.22 -13.50 10.36
CA GLN A 256 6.29 -14.78 9.62
C GLN A 256 5.47 -14.74 8.33
N LEU A 257 4.27 -14.16 8.38
CA LEU A 257 3.43 -13.98 7.20
C LEU A 257 4.14 -13.13 6.14
N LEU A 258 4.66 -11.96 6.51
CA LEU A 258 5.37 -11.04 5.62
C LEU A 258 6.71 -11.63 5.13
N ASN A 259 7.44 -12.35 5.98
CA ASN A 259 8.64 -13.09 5.56
C ASN A 259 8.32 -14.12 4.48
N SER A 260 7.13 -14.73 4.52
CA SER A 260 6.67 -15.70 3.53
C SER A 260 6.12 -15.10 2.22
N THR A 261 5.84 -13.79 2.17
CA THR A 261 5.46 -13.14 0.90
C THR A 261 6.70 -12.96 0.04
N LYS A 262 6.56 -13.09 -1.28
CA LYS A 262 7.71 -12.96 -2.18
C LYS A 262 8.18 -11.52 -2.29
N HIS A 263 7.22 -10.61 -2.46
CA HIS A 263 7.44 -9.18 -2.62
C HIS A 263 6.87 -8.46 -1.40
N CYS A 264 7.75 -7.89 -0.59
CA CYS A 264 7.43 -7.02 0.53
C CYS A 264 8.73 -6.56 1.19
N LEU A 265 8.84 -5.27 1.47
CA LEU A 265 9.75 -4.74 2.48
C LEU A 265 8.92 -4.37 3.70
N TYR A 266 9.37 -4.70 4.91
CA TYR A 266 8.65 -4.25 6.11
C TYR A 266 9.57 -3.85 7.24
N GLY A 267 9.06 -2.96 8.07
CA GLY A 267 9.76 -2.37 9.19
C GLY A 267 8.82 -1.91 10.28
N ILE A 268 9.38 -1.34 11.33
CA ILE A 268 8.59 -0.84 12.46
C ILE A 268 8.21 0.62 12.19
N ALA A 269 6.91 0.88 12.18
CA ALA A 269 6.36 2.23 12.18
C ALA A 269 6.36 2.78 13.60
N ARG A 270 6.89 3.99 13.75
CA ARG A 270 6.80 4.83 14.96
C ARG A 270 7.09 4.05 16.26
N PRO A 271 8.31 3.49 16.42
CA PRO A 271 8.64 2.62 17.55
C PRO A 271 8.56 3.32 18.92
N LEU A 272 8.56 4.66 18.96
CA LEU A 272 8.55 5.44 20.21
C LEU A 272 7.12 5.82 20.66
N ASP A 273 6.07 5.43 19.95
CA ASP A 273 4.70 5.85 20.30
C ASP A 273 4.24 5.35 21.67
N ASP A 274 4.68 4.15 22.07
CA ASP A 274 4.34 3.54 23.36
C ASP A 274 5.40 3.84 24.44
N ILE A 275 6.41 4.67 24.14
CA ILE A 275 7.60 4.86 24.99
C ILE A 275 7.31 5.52 26.33
N GLU A 276 6.20 6.25 26.46
CA GLU A 276 5.78 6.85 27.73
C GLU A 276 5.09 5.84 28.66
N HIS A 277 4.68 4.69 28.13
CA HIS A 277 3.97 3.64 28.88
C HIS A 277 4.89 2.53 29.39
N VAL A 278 6.16 2.51 28.99
CA VAL A 278 7.11 1.48 29.44
C VAL A 278 7.69 1.81 30.82
N LYS A 279 7.92 0.77 31.63
CA LYS A 279 8.43 0.90 33.02
C LYS A 279 9.95 0.80 33.14
N ILE A 280 10.65 0.71 32.02
CA ILE A 280 12.10 0.61 31.94
C ILE A 280 12.69 1.91 31.41
N SER A 281 14.03 2.03 31.42
CA SER A 281 14.69 3.12 30.71
C SER A 281 14.30 3.12 29.24
N LYS A 282 13.93 4.29 28.72
CA LYS A 282 13.54 4.50 27.32
C LYS A 282 14.63 4.12 26.33
N TYR A 283 15.90 4.32 26.70
CA TYR A 283 17.05 3.84 25.93
C TYR A 283 17.09 2.31 25.84
N VAL A 284 16.87 1.62 26.97
CA VAL A 284 16.82 0.15 27.00
C VAL A 284 15.65 -0.38 26.19
N TYR A 285 14.52 0.32 26.20
CA TYR A 285 13.37 -0.02 25.34
C TYR A 285 13.73 0.09 23.85
N ILE A 286 14.41 1.15 23.42
CA ILE A 286 14.86 1.34 22.03
C ILE A 286 15.85 0.25 21.62
N ASP A 287 16.84 -0.08 22.47
CA ASP A 287 17.78 -1.17 22.17
C ASP A 287 17.04 -2.50 21.99
N GLU A 288 16.05 -2.75 22.86
CA GLU A 288 15.32 -4.00 22.90
C GLU A 288 14.39 -4.17 21.71
N ILE A 289 13.66 -3.13 21.29
CA ILE A 289 12.78 -3.17 20.13
C ILE A 289 13.57 -3.37 18.82
N LEU A 290 14.70 -2.67 18.64
CA LEU A 290 15.55 -2.82 17.46
C LEU A 290 16.24 -4.19 17.41
N SER A 291 16.73 -4.67 18.55
CA SER A 291 17.31 -6.01 18.67
C SER A 291 16.27 -7.10 18.39
N TYR A 292 15.04 -6.92 18.88
CA TYR A 292 13.96 -7.84 18.59
C TYR A 292 13.65 -7.86 17.09
N TYR A 293 13.47 -6.68 16.50
CA TYR A 293 13.15 -6.50 15.09
C TYR A 293 14.16 -7.19 14.18
N THR A 294 15.44 -6.84 14.33
CA THR A 294 16.53 -7.39 13.49
C THR A 294 16.65 -8.91 13.59
N LYS A 295 16.34 -9.49 14.74
CA LYS A 295 16.32 -10.95 14.92
C LYS A 295 15.18 -11.65 14.19
N HIS A 296 14.03 -10.99 14.05
CA HIS A 296 12.81 -11.61 13.50
C HIS A 296 12.57 -11.24 12.03
N ASN A 297 13.09 -10.10 11.57
CA ASN A 297 13.05 -9.75 10.17
C ASN A 297 14.15 -10.49 9.38
N LYS A 298 13.72 -11.26 8.38
CA LYS A 298 14.61 -12.04 7.51
C LYS A 298 14.60 -11.53 6.07
N LYS A 299 14.02 -10.36 5.82
CA LYS A 299 14.03 -9.72 4.50
C LYS A 299 15.37 -9.08 4.24
N ASN A 300 15.61 -8.80 2.95
CA ASN A 300 16.86 -8.22 2.47
C ASN A 300 17.06 -6.75 2.86
N MET A 301 16.10 -6.16 3.59
CA MET A 301 16.19 -4.78 4.04
C MET A 301 15.44 -4.62 5.37
N ASN A 302 16.14 -4.05 6.34
CA ASN A 302 15.57 -3.64 7.61
C ASN A 302 15.37 -2.12 7.58
N PHE A 303 14.19 -1.66 7.97
CA PHE A 303 13.95 -0.23 8.16
C PHE A 303 13.12 0.06 9.41
N VAL A 304 13.24 1.29 9.89
CA VAL A 304 12.44 1.83 10.99
C VAL A 304 12.02 3.25 10.66
N GLU A 305 10.82 3.63 11.06
CA GLU A 305 10.31 4.99 10.88
C GLU A 305 10.87 5.91 11.98
N ALA A 306 12.12 6.32 11.82
CA ALA A 306 12.80 7.23 12.74
C ALA A 306 12.56 8.72 12.39
N TYR A 307 12.33 9.03 11.11
CA TYR A 307 12.05 10.38 10.62
C TYR A 307 10.54 10.65 10.55
N TYR A 308 9.86 10.39 11.66
CA TYR A 308 8.44 10.71 11.84
C TYR A 308 8.31 12.16 12.33
N ASP A 309 7.50 12.97 11.65
CA ASP A 309 7.38 14.41 11.91
C ASP A 309 7.27 14.78 13.40
N PRO A 310 6.34 14.23 14.19
CA PRO A 310 6.27 14.50 15.62
C PRO A 310 7.54 14.16 16.41
N TYR A 311 8.32 13.17 15.99
CA TYR A 311 9.61 12.87 16.63
C TYR A 311 10.65 13.94 16.32
N ILE A 312 10.71 14.42 15.07
CA ILE A 312 11.64 15.45 14.63
C ILE A 312 11.39 16.74 15.42
N TYR A 313 10.14 17.21 15.47
CA TYR A 313 9.80 18.47 16.15
C TYR A 313 9.82 18.38 17.68
N SER A 314 9.70 17.18 18.25
CA SER A 314 9.89 17.00 19.69
C SER A 314 11.31 17.32 20.15
N GLY A 315 12.30 17.22 19.25
CA GLY A 315 13.72 17.33 19.59
C GLY A 315 14.16 16.36 20.68
N SER A 316 13.44 15.25 20.87
CA SER A 316 13.68 14.37 22.01
C SER A 316 15.04 13.67 21.89
N ALA A 317 15.74 13.53 23.02
CA ALA A 317 16.97 12.74 23.06
C ALA A 317 16.76 11.28 22.60
N TYR A 318 15.53 10.78 22.67
CA TYR A 318 15.14 9.44 22.22
C TYR A 318 15.06 9.34 20.70
N THR A 319 14.65 10.39 20.00
CA THR A 319 14.68 10.46 18.54
C THR A 319 16.11 10.37 18.03
N VAL A 320 17.01 11.17 18.60
CA VAL A 320 18.45 11.15 18.27
C VAL A 320 19.08 9.80 18.58
N TYR A 321 18.70 9.20 19.72
CA TYR A 321 19.17 7.87 20.08
C TYR A 321 18.67 6.79 19.12
N LEU A 322 17.39 6.82 18.74
CA LEU A 322 16.81 5.88 17.76
C LEU A 322 17.53 5.96 16.41
N ASP A 323 17.76 7.17 15.88
CA ASP A 323 18.50 7.39 14.64
C ASP A 323 19.91 6.78 14.72
N ARG A 324 20.64 7.06 15.80
CA ARG A 324 21.98 6.53 16.02
C ARG A 324 22.00 5.00 16.12
N GLU A 325 21.10 4.42 16.93
CA GLU A 325 21.05 2.98 17.13
C GLU A 325 20.57 2.25 15.86
N ALA A 326 19.64 2.82 15.10
CA ALA A 326 19.26 2.27 13.80
C ALA A 326 20.47 2.18 12.86
N ASN A 327 21.23 3.27 12.73
CA ASN A 327 22.45 3.30 11.93
C ASN A 327 23.52 2.30 12.43
N TYR A 328 23.72 2.19 13.75
CA TYR A 328 24.66 1.22 14.33
C TYR A 328 24.28 -0.24 14.02
N ASN A 329 22.99 -0.53 13.90
CA ASN A 329 22.46 -1.86 13.61
C ASN A 329 22.19 -2.09 12.10
N GLU A 330 22.68 -1.22 11.22
CA GLU A 330 22.47 -1.30 9.77
C GLU A 330 20.96 -1.36 9.40
N ILE A 331 20.14 -0.59 10.12
CA ILE A 331 18.71 -0.43 9.88
C ILE A 331 18.50 0.93 9.21
N TYR A 332 17.91 0.91 8.02
CA TYR A 332 17.56 2.14 7.32
C TYR A 332 16.47 2.91 8.05
N ARG A 333 16.57 4.23 8.02
CA ARG A 333 15.68 5.17 8.66
C ARG A 333 14.81 5.79 7.58
N ILE A 334 13.54 5.42 7.63
CA ILE A 334 12.53 6.07 6.81
C ILE A 334 11.78 7.10 7.64
N GLY A 335 10.94 7.86 6.96
CA GLY A 335 10.07 8.80 7.60
C GLY A 335 8.74 8.97 6.92
N SER A 336 7.91 9.75 7.60
CA SER A 336 6.63 10.17 7.09
C SER A 336 6.13 11.37 7.89
N ILE A 337 5.20 12.07 7.25
CA ILE A 337 4.36 13.08 7.88
C ILE A 337 3.20 12.41 8.64
N LYS A 338 2.91 11.13 8.32
CA LYS A 338 1.78 10.35 8.82
C LYS A 338 0.45 11.05 8.60
N THR A 339 0.13 11.22 7.33
CA THR A 339 -1.03 12.01 6.90
C THR A 339 -2.34 11.34 7.31
N TYR A 340 -3.11 12.06 8.13
CA TYR A 340 -4.55 11.85 8.33
C TYR A 340 -5.39 13.05 7.93
N GLY A 341 -4.79 14.24 7.81
CA GLY A 341 -5.48 15.50 7.57
C GLY A 341 -5.91 15.77 6.13
N GLU A 342 -6.25 17.03 5.87
CA GLU A 342 -6.69 17.52 4.55
C GLU A 342 -5.53 17.74 3.54
N SER A 343 -4.28 17.53 3.97
CA SER A 343 -3.09 17.75 3.16
C SER A 343 -2.10 16.60 3.34
N ILE A 344 -1.49 16.11 2.25
CA ILE A 344 -0.38 15.15 2.31
C ILE A 344 0.92 15.73 2.88
N PHE A 345 0.93 17.04 3.15
CA PHE A 345 2.04 17.78 3.73
C PHE A 345 1.83 18.13 5.21
N ASN A 346 0.66 17.84 5.78
CA ASN A 346 0.39 18.06 7.20
C ASN A 346 -0.17 16.79 7.83
N PRO A 347 0.15 16.49 9.10
CA PRO A 347 -0.36 15.29 9.76
C PRO A 347 -1.87 15.32 10.00
N TYR A 348 -2.45 16.50 10.30
CA TYR A 348 -3.84 16.65 10.80
C TYR A 348 -4.69 17.62 9.98
#